data_AF-A0A0R3UD53-F1
#
_entry.id   AF-A0A0R3UD53-F1
#
_cell.length_a   1.000
_cell.length_b   1.000
_cell.length_c   1.000
_cell.angle_alpha   90.00
_cell.angle_beta   90.00
_cell.angle_gamma   90.00
#
_symmetry.space_group_name_H-M   'P 1'
#
loop_
_entity.id
_entity.type
_entity.pdbx_description
1 polymer ?
#
loop_
_entity_poly.entity_id
_entity_poly.type
_entity_poly.pdbx_seq_one_letter_code
_entity_poly.pdbx_strand_id
1 'polypeptide(L)'
;MIIQSASALNRWALSTKRVAHDAGLAFIKTSNCSNSKNLTKAVECLRNLSAETLFDRLYELSVASTARREKRLASLRPPQWPAKFLNSSAQYFEVIMRPVLDGKFLPGCPTDLLKSVNESHPPEALIGNVDKEGMYWLFYGLGINGVNFLNESGNVTHPKPDQLKRAKIDYFQLIQTKFMSVGHLVPQFSALTTAQYGLNSPFVTKFLDYDTVVPYNETGSVTDFLNRFDDLSGEMDFVCGTQLFAKLLAAMKGAKVQYYNFMHKTVGSQFPAWVGAMHGYEIEYVFGMPYSSEFQANFYNFTEEERNLSATMMRYWANFARSGNASMNPNGSHFGPSWPLYNGTSQKYMEIDLKKQKIKHRLRDKGCTFWNDIFPSLARIYMKMTIPCRLGWNEWPKLCPHLEFDLYDVEPLENFVH
;
A
#
# COMPACT_ATOMS: atom_id res chain seq x y z
N MET A 1 -16.56 11.85 8.05
CA MET A 1 -15.19 11.30 8.22
C MET A 1 -14.26 11.90 7.18
N ILE A 2 -12.99 12.12 7.52
CA ILE A 2 -11.93 12.53 6.58
C ILE A 2 -10.87 11.44 6.58
N ILE A 3 -10.51 10.94 5.41
CA ILE A 3 -9.62 9.78 5.26
C ILE A 3 -8.56 10.12 4.20
N GLN A 4 -7.29 10.10 4.61
CA GLN A 4 -6.18 10.53 3.77
C GLN A 4 -5.27 9.34 3.47
N SER A 5 -5.13 9.01 2.18
CA SER A 5 -4.13 8.08 1.65
C SER A 5 -4.17 6.66 2.24
N ALA A 6 -5.32 6.21 2.75
CA ALA A 6 -5.51 4.88 3.33
C ALA A 6 -6.99 4.49 3.49
N SER A 7 -7.24 3.24 3.87
CA SER A 7 -8.54 2.66 4.20
C SER A 7 -8.37 1.30 4.87
N ALA A 8 -9.45 0.75 5.43
CA ALA A 8 -9.47 -0.61 5.97
C ALA A 8 -9.32 -1.71 4.90
N LEU A 9 -9.31 -1.37 3.61
CA LEU A 9 -9.19 -2.31 2.49
C LEU A 9 -7.81 -2.28 1.84
N ASN A 10 -6.89 -1.47 2.36
CA ASN A 10 -5.50 -1.53 1.93
C ASN A 10 -4.86 -2.84 2.39
N ARG A 11 -4.01 -3.41 1.54
CA ARG A 11 -3.42 -4.74 1.74
C ARG A 11 -2.67 -4.87 3.08
N TRP A 12 -2.04 -3.79 3.53
CA TRP A 12 -1.31 -3.71 4.81
C TRP A 12 -2.19 -3.40 6.03
N ALA A 13 -3.45 -2.98 5.86
CA ALA A 13 -4.25 -2.41 6.94
C ALA A 13 -4.78 -3.45 7.94
N LEU A 14 -5.08 -4.67 7.48
CA LEU A 14 -5.71 -5.71 8.31
C LEU A 14 -5.03 -7.07 8.15
N SER A 15 -5.12 -7.88 9.19
CA SER A 15 -4.70 -9.28 9.19
C SER A 15 -5.80 -10.21 9.69
N THR A 16 -5.73 -11.48 9.26
CA THR A 16 -6.54 -12.55 9.86
C THR A 16 -5.99 -12.94 11.23
N LYS A 17 -6.84 -13.54 12.08
CA LYS A 17 -6.39 -14.09 13.38
C LYS A 17 -5.20 -15.04 13.26
N ARG A 18 -5.17 -15.86 12.20
CA ARG A 18 -4.09 -16.81 11.96
C ARG A 18 -2.75 -16.10 11.74
N VAL A 19 -2.73 -15.11 10.85
CA VAL A 19 -1.51 -14.35 10.54
C VAL A 19 -1.04 -13.54 11.75
N ALA A 20 -1.96 -12.91 12.48
CA ALA A 20 -1.63 -12.18 13.69
C ALA A 20 -1.09 -13.09 14.81
N HIS A 21 -1.65 -14.30 14.95
CA HIS A 21 -1.17 -15.28 15.92
C HIS A 21 0.22 -15.80 15.57
N ASP A 22 0.49 -16.11 14.29
CA ASP A 22 1.84 -16.49 13.81
C ASP A 22 2.89 -15.41 14.13
N ALA A 23 2.57 -14.14 13.84
CA ALA A 23 3.42 -13.01 14.19
C ALA A 23 3.62 -12.87 15.71
N GLY A 24 2.56 -13.07 16.50
CA GLY A 24 2.60 -13.01 17.96
C GLY A 24 3.49 -14.09 18.59
N LEU A 25 3.43 -15.33 18.09
CA LEU A 25 4.29 -16.42 18.54
C LEU A 25 5.77 -16.13 18.23
N ALA A 26 6.05 -15.69 17.00
CA ALA A 26 7.39 -15.29 16.63
C ALA A 26 7.91 -14.13 17.49
N PHE A 27 7.07 -13.14 17.80
CA PHE A 27 7.45 -12.02 18.66
C PHE A 27 7.70 -12.42 20.12
N ILE A 28 6.94 -13.38 20.66
CA ILE A 28 7.23 -13.99 21.97
C ILE A 28 8.62 -14.63 21.95
N LYS A 29 8.98 -15.29 20.84
CA LYS A 29 10.28 -15.93 20.68
C LYS A 29 11.42 -14.93 20.54
N THR A 30 11.29 -13.91 19.70
CA THR A 30 12.32 -12.86 19.56
C THR A 30 12.55 -12.10 20.88
N SER A 31 11.51 -12.04 21.72
CA SER A 31 11.56 -11.39 23.04
C SER A 31 12.08 -12.29 24.17
N ASN A 32 12.56 -13.50 23.88
CA ASN A 32 13.00 -14.49 24.87
C ASN A 32 11.94 -14.84 25.93
N CYS A 33 10.65 -14.73 25.56
CA CYS A 33 9.52 -15.08 26.42
C CYS A 33 8.95 -16.48 26.15
N SER A 34 9.59 -17.27 25.27
CA SER A 34 9.16 -18.62 24.84
C SER A 34 9.31 -19.73 25.88
N ASN A 35 9.83 -19.45 27.07
CA ASN A 35 10.12 -20.48 28.08
C ASN A 35 8.89 -21.17 28.70
N SER A 36 7.68 -20.86 28.21
CA SER A 36 6.46 -21.53 28.65
C SER A 36 5.59 -21.94 27.46
N LYS A 37 5.05 -23.17 27.50
CA LYS A 37 3.95 -23.61 26.62
C LYS A 37 2.62 -22.89 26.92
N ASN A 38 2.63 -21.92 27.84
CA ASN A 38 1.45 -21.21 28.33
C ASN A 38 1.50 -19.75 27.85
N LEU A 39 0.62 -19.42 26.90
CA LEU A 39 0.53 -18.06 26.34
C LEU A 39 0.34 -16.98 27.41
N THR A 40 -0.34 -17.27 28.51
CA THR A 40 -0.54 -16.32 29.62
C THR A 40 0.79 -15.90 30.23
N LYS A 41 1.66 -16.86 30.54
CA LYS A 41 2.99 -16.61 31.11
C LYS A 41 3.92 -15.91 30.10
N ALA A 42 3.80 -16.26 28.81
CA ALA A 42 4.55 -15.57 27.76
C ALA A 42 4.15 -14.09 27.67
N VAL A 43 2.84 -13.79 27.75
CA VAL A 43 2.33 -12.40 27.75
C VAL A 43 2.72 -11.65 29.03
N GLU A 44 2.72 -12.31 30.20
CA GLU A 44 3.24 -11.73 31.45
C GLU A 44 4.72 -11.37 31.34
N CYS A 45 5.53 -12.24 30.73
CA CYS A 45 6.93 -11.95 30.43
C CYS A 45 7.07 -10.71 29.54
N LEU A 46 6.30 -10.62 28.44
CA LEU A 46 6.33 -9.45 27.55
C LEU A 46 5.97 -8.15 28.28
N ARG A 47 4.98 -8.19 29.19
CA ARG A 47 4.56 -7.02 29.98
C ARG A 47 5.63 -6.52 30.95
N ASN A 48 6.60 -7.37 31.29
CA ASN A 48 7.71 -7.00 32.17
C ASN A 48 8.92 -6.43 31.41
N LEU A 49 8.91 -6.47 30.07
CA LEU A 49 9.96 -5.86 29.25
C LEU A 49 9.74 -4.35 29.11
N SER A 50 10.82 -3.60 28.90
CA SER A 50 10.71 -2.17 28.60
C SER A 50 10.12 -1.96 27.21
N ALA A 51 9.48 -0.79 27.00
CA ALA A 51 8.96 -0.42 25.69
C ALA A 51 10.05 -0.37 24.61
N GLU A 52 11.27 0.07 24.96
CA GLU A 52 12.43 0.10 24.07
C GLU A 52 12.82 -1.31 23.64
N THR A 53 12.92 -2.26 24.57
CA THR A 53 13.20 -3.66 24.23
C THR A 53 12.13 -4.23 23.30
N LEU A 54 10.85 -3.98 23.58
CA LEU A 54 9.75 -4.44 22.71
C LEU A 54 9.86 -3.85 21.30
N PHE A 55 10.25 -2.58 21.18
CA PHE A 55 10.45 -1.91 19.90
C PHE A 55 11.60 -2.54 19.11
N ASP A 56 12.76 -2.79 19.75
CA ASP A 56 13.90 -3.42 19.11
C ASP A 56 13.57 -4.83 18.58
N ARG A 57 12.73 -5.58 19.31
CA ARG A 57 12.28 -6.92 18.86
C ARG A 57 11.40 -6.92 17.62
N LEU A 58 10.82 -5.77 17.23
CA LEU A 58 10.11 -5.66 15.95
C LEU A 58 11.06 -5.74 14.75
N TYR A 59 12.31 -5.28 14.91
CA TYR A 59 13.33 -5.43 13.87
C TYR A 59 13.68 -6.91 13.65
N GLU A 60 13.91 -7.65 14.74
CA GLU A 60 14.18 -9.10 14.69
C GLU A 60 13.05 -9.89 14.02
N LEU A 61 11.80 -9.44 14.21
CA LEU A 61 10.65 -10.03 13.53
C LEU A 61 10.70 -9.80 12.01
N SER A 62 11.16 -8.64 11.56
CA SER A 62 11.39 -8.34 10.14
C SER A 62 12.54 -9.16 9.55
N VAL A 63 13.60 -9.41 10.33
CA VAL A 63 14.69 -10.32 9.95
C VAL A 63 14.17 -11.74 9.75
N ALA A 64 13.37 -12.26 10.69
CA ALA A 64 12.72 -13.57 10.57
C ALA A 64 11.79 -13.64 9.35
N SER A 65 11.01 -12.58 9.08
CA SER A 65 10.14 -12.49 7.89
C SER A 65 10.96 -12.60 6.61
N THR A 66 12.10 -11.91 6.55
CA THR A 66 13.05 -11.94 5.43
C THR A 66 13.61 -13.35 5.20
N ALA A 67 14.10 -14.01 6.25
CA ALA A 67 14.61 -15.37 6.18
C ALA A 67 13.55 -16.38 5.72
N ARG A 68 12.30 -16.24 6.19
CA ARG A 68 11.16 -17.05 5.74
C ARG A 68 10.90 -16.89 4.24
N ARG A 69 10.91 -15.65 3.76
CA ARG A 69 10.73 -15.35 2.33
C ARG A 69 11.87 -15.91 1.49
N GLU A 70 13.11 -15.77 1.94
CA GLU A 70 14.28 -16.35 1.28
C GLU A 70 14.14 -17.86 1.08
N LYS A 71 13.83 -18.60 2.15
CA LYS A 71 13.60 -20.06 2.05
C LYS A 71 12.53 -20.38 1.02
N ARG A 72 11.42 -19.62 1.03
CA ARG A 72 10.33 -19.82 0.07
C ARG A 72 10.77 -19.55 -1.37
N LEU A 73 11.42 -18.42 -1.64
CA LEU A 73 11.88 -18.04 -2.99
C LEU A 73 12.90 -19.06 -3.54
N ALA A 74 13.80 -19.55 -2.69
CA ALA A 74 14.76 -20.59 -3.05
C ALA A 74 14.08 -21.94 -3.36
N SER A 75 12.93 -22.22 -2.75
CA SER A 75 12.18 -23.47 -2.98
C SER A 75 11.33 -23.49 -4.27
N LEU A 76 11.13 -22.34 -4.91
CA LEU A 76 10.34 -22.24 -6.14
C LEU A 76 11.02 -23.01 -7.29
N ARG A 77 10.24 -23.35 -8.32
CA ARG A 77 10.74 -24.07 -9.50
C ARG A 77 10.52 -23.24 -10.78
N PRO A 78 11.58 -22.71 -11.42
CA PRO A 78 12.97 -22.74 -10.94
C PRO A 78 13.17 -21.85 -9.70
N PRO A 79 14.27 -22.01 -8.94
CA PRO A 79 14.58 -21.16 -7.79
C PRO A 79 14.66 -19.69 -8.18
N GLN A 80 14.15 -18.82 -7.31
CA GLN A 80 14.06 -17.37 -7.56
C GLN A 80 14.95 -16.58 -6.60
N TRP A 81 15.69 -17.28 -5.74
CA TRP A 81 16.69 -16.72 -4.84
C TRP A 81 17.92 -17.63 -4.79
N PRO A 82 19.15 -17.09 -4.74
CA PRO A 82 19.51 -15.66 -4.70
C PRO A 82 19.32 -14.93 -6.04
N ALA A 83 18.80 -13.69 -5.99
CA ALA A 83 18.73 -12.81 -7.15
C ALA A 83 19.93 -11.85 -7.14
N LYS A 84 20.84 -11.97 -8.12
CA LYS A 84 22.12 -11.22 -8.14
C LYS A 84 21.97 -9.69 -8.08
N PHE A 85 20.85 -9.17 -8.58
CA PHE A 85 20.59 -7.74 -8.62
C PHE A 85 19.88 -7.19 -7.37
N LEU A 86 19.50 -8.05 -6.42
CA LEU A 86 18.86 -7.65 -5.16
C LEU A 86 19.81 -7.84 -3.97
N ASN A 87 19.71 -6.95 -2.99
CA ASN A 87 20.47 -7.05 -1.74
C ASN A 87 19.77 -7.86 -0.64
N SER A 88 18.47 -8.10 -0.77
CA SER A 88 17.63 -8.71 0.26
C SER A 88 16.34 -9.28 -0.34
N SER A 89 15.84 -10.36 0.26
CA SER A 89 14.56 -11.01 -0.02
C SER A 89 13.36 -10.36 0.68
N ALA A 90 13.60 -9.33 1.50
CA ALA A 90 12.57 -8.56 2.18
C ALA A 90 11.63 -7.86 1.19
N GLN A 91 10.36 -7.74 1.57
CA GLN A 91 9.39 -6.91 0.83
C GLN A 91 9.82 -5.44 0.86
N TYR A 92 9.44 -4.66 -0.15
CA TYR A 92 9.75 -3.23 -0.14
C TYR A 92 9.02 -2.48 0.98
N PHE A 93 7.84 -2.99 1.37
CA PHE A 93 7.00 -2.43 2.42
C PHE A 93 6.25 -3.59 3.10
N GLU A 94 6.32 -3.64 4.43
CA GLU A 94 5.64 -4.66 5.23
C GLU A 94 5.25 -4.08 6.60
N VAL A 95 4.01 -4.35 7.01
CA VAL A 95 3.52 -4.08 8.38
C VAL A 95 3.17 -5.41 9.01
N ILE A 96 4.08 -5.95 9.82
CA ILE A 96 3.93 -7.30 10.40
C ILE A 96 2.86 -7.30 11.49
N MET A 97 2.95 -6.36 12.43
CA MET A 97 2.01 -6.18 13.53
C MET A 97 0.98 -5.12 13.15
N ARG A 98 -0.21 -5.57 12.73
CA ARG A 98 -1.31 -4.72 12.22
C ARG A 98 -2.66 -5.12 12.82
N PRO A 99 -3.68 -4.25 12.77
CA PRO A 99 -5.01 -4.57 13.30
C PRO A 99 -5.56 -5.90 12.77
N VAL A 100 -6.35 -6.57 13.60
CA VAL A 100 -6.79 -7.95 13.38
C VAL A 100 -8.30 -7.98 13.27
N LEU A 101 -8.82 -8.83 12.37
CA LEU A 101 -10.23 -9.24 12.40
C LEU A 101 -10.50 -10.09 13.64
N ASP A 102 -10.72 -9.44 14.77
CA ASP A 102 -10.78 -10.04 16.10
C ASP A 102 -12.15 -10.67 16.44
N GLY A 103 -13.19 -10.36 15.68
CA GLY A 103 -14.55 -10.78 15.97
C GLY A 103 -15.20 -10.01 17.12
N LYS A 104 -14.57 -8.93 17.60
CA LYS A 104 -15.08 -8.05 18.66
C LYS A 104 -15.15 -6.61 18.18
N PHE A 105 -13.99 -5.94 18.04
CA PHE A 105 -13.92 -4.59 17.48
C PHE A 105 -14.20 -4.61 15.98
N LEU A 106 -13.60 -5.57 15.25
CA LEU A 106 -13.91 -5.87 13.85
C LEU A 106 -14.65 -7.22 13.81
N PRO A 107 -15.99 -7.22 13.89
CA PRO A 107 -16.78 -8.45 14.02
C PRO A 107 -16.75 -9.32 12.75
N GLY A 108 -16.36 -8.76 11.60
CA GLY A 108 -16.30 -9.47 10.34
C GLY A 108 -15.54 -8.72 9.25
N CYS A 109 -15.64 -9.23 8.03
CA CYS A 109 -14.97 -8.67 6.86
C CYS A 109 -15.46 -7.24 6.58
N PRO A 110 -14.57 -6.24 6.40
CA PRO A 110 -14.99 -4.85 6.24
C PRO A 110 -15.98 -4.65 5.08
N THR A 111 -15.80 -5.37 3.97
CA THR A 111 -16.69 -5.32 2.81
C THR A 111 -18.11 -5.80 3.12
N ASP A 112 -18.23 -6.81 3.97
CA ASP A 112 -19.53 -7.36 4.37
C ASP A 112 -20.19 -6.41 5.37
N LEU A 113 -19.41 -5.88 6.31
CA LEU A 113 -19.88 -4.89 7.29
C LEU A 113 -20.46 -3.68 6.56
N LEU A 114 -19.71 -3.05 5.65
CA LEU A 114 -20.16 -1.89 4.87
C LEU A 114 -21.43 -2.16 4.07
N LYS A 115 -21.60 -3.36 3.51
CA LYS A 115 -22.84 -3.72 2.78
C LYS A 115 -24.05 -3.93 3.69
N SER A 116 -23.80 -4.33 4.94
CA SER A 116 -24.86 -4.63 5.93
C SER A 116 -25.31 -3.41 6.73
N VAL A 117 -24.58 -2.29 6.66
CA VAL A 117 -24.94 -1.06 7.37
C VAL A 117 -26.25 -0.51 6.82
N ASN A 118 -27.32 -0.63 7.61
CA ASN A 118 -28.59 0.06 7.39
C ASN A 118 -28.70 1.19 8.43
N GLU A 119 -27.97 2.28 8.19
CA GLU A 119 -27.91 3.39 9.14
C GLU A 119 -29.02 4.41 8.91
N SER A 120 -29.55 4.95 10.02
CA SER A 120 -30.41 6.14 10.03
C SER A 120 -29.63 7.42 9.67
N HIS A 121 -28.30 7.38 9.76
CA HIS A 121 -27.39 8.49 9.46
C HIS A 121 -26.36 8.01 8.42
N PRO A 122 -26.59 8.22 7.12
CA PRO A 122 -25.67 7.72 6.11
C PRO A 122 -24.30 8.41 6.19
N PRO A 123 -23.20 7.72 5.81
CA PRO A 123 -21.87 8.25 5.99
C PRO A 123 -21.59 9.43 5.06
N GLU A 124 -20.97 10.46 5.61
CA GLU A 124 -20.36 11.56 4.86
C GLU A 124 -18.84 11.39 4.92
N ALA A 125 -18.17 11.27 3.77
CA ALA A 125 -16.73 11.05 3.70
C ALA A 125 -16.02 11.99 2.71
N LEU A 126 -14.95 12.65 3.17
CA LEU A 126 -13.94 13.26 2.31
C LEU A 126 -12.74 12.32 2.32
N ILE A 127 -12.44 11.71 1.18
CA ILE A 127 -11.45 10.64 1.07
C ILE A 127 -10.54 10.89 -0.12
N GLY A 128 -9.28 10.48 -0.08
CA GLY A 128 -8.41 10.66 -1.24
C GLY A 128 -7.01 10.12 -1.07
N ASN A 129 -6.18 10.41 -2.07
CA ASN A 129 -4.80 9.99 -2.17
C ASN A 129 -3.91 11.17 -2.60
N VAL A 130 -2.61 10.92 -2.65
CA VAL A 130 -1.64 11.74 -3.37
C VAL A 130 -1.25 11.08 -4.70
N ASP A 131 -0.61 11.84 -5.60
CA ASP A 131 -0.21 11.35 -6.93
C ASP A 131 0.81 10.21 -6.88
N LYS A 132 1.79 10.29 -5.95
CA LYS A 132 2.96 9.42 -5.84
C LYS A 132 3.02 8.68 -4.51
N GLU A 133 1.96 7.93 -4.21
CA GLU A 133 1.84 7.14 -2.97
C GLU A 133 2.99 6.14 -2.76
N GLY A 134 3.49 5.55 -3.85
CA GLY A 134 4.49 4.49 -3.78
C GLY A 134 5.91 4.99 -3.61
N MET A 135 6.22 6.16 -4.16
CA MET A 135 7.57 6.67 -4.37
C MET A 135 8.41 6.73 -3.08
N TYR A 136 7.84 7.21 -1.98
CA TYR A 136 8.53 7.29 -0.68
C TYR A 136 9.07 5.93 -0.23
N TRP A 137 8.23 4.89 -0.32
CA TRP A 137 8.56 3.54 0.14
C TRP A 137 9.62 2.86 -0.72
N LEU A 138 9.66 3.16 -2.02
CA LEU A 138 10.61 2.57 -2.95
C LEU A 138 12.06 2.97 -2.63
N PHE A 139 12.30 4.17 -2.10
CA PHE A 139 13.65 4.63 -1.73
C PHE A 139 14.29 3.76 -0.65
N TYR A 140 13.47 3.29 0.30
CA TYR A 140 13.92 2.49 1.43
C TYR A 140 13.87 0.98 1.13
N GLY A 141 12.90 0.54 0.33
CA GLY A 141 12.56 -0.89 0.23
C GLY A 141 13.05 -1.62 -1.02
N LEU A 142 13.34 -0.92 -2.11
CA LEU A 142 13.54 -1.59 -3.40
C LEU A 142 14.87 -2.37 -3.49
N GLY A 143 15.95 -1.86 -2.88
CA GLY A 143 17.18 -2.62 -2.61
C GLY A 143 17.84 -3.26 -3.83
N ILE A 144 18.10 -2.49 -4.89
CA ILE A 144 18.75 -2.98 -6.12
C ILE A 144 20.27 -2.73 -6.05
N ASN A 145 21.06 -3.78 -6.21
CA ASN A 145 22.52 -3.70 -6.18
C ASN A 145 23.07 -2.74 -7.24
N GLY A 146 23.86 -1.76 -6.82
CA GLY A 146 24.46 -0.75 -7.71
C GLY A 146 23.53 0.38 -8.15
N VAL A 147 22.28 0.40 -7.67
CA VAL A 147 21.31 1.48 -7.89
C VAL A 147 21.02 2.14 -6.55
N ASN A 148 21.54 3.35 -6.37
CA ASN A 148 21.35 4.11 -5.14
C ASN A 148 20.15 5.05 -5.32
N PHE A 149 19.15 4.88 -4.47
CA PHE A 149 18.02 5.83 -4.33
C PHE A 149 18.26 6.82 -3.20
N LEU A 150 19.10 6.44 -2.23
CA LEU A 150 19.55 7.26 -1.11
C LEU A 150 21.08 7.24 -1.09
N ASN A 151 21.71 8.39 -0.84
CA ASN A 151 23.15 8.45 -0.57
C ASN A 151 23.45 8.21 0.92
N GLU A 152 24.74 8.11 1.29
CA GLU A 152 25.18 7.88 2.66
C GLU A 152 24.74 8.98 3.65
N SER A 153 24.45 10.19 3.15
CA SER A 153 23.93 11.30 3.94
C SER A 153 22.40 11.28 4.08
N GLY A 154 21.71 10.29 3.50
CA GLY A 154 20.25 10.15 3.52
C GLY A 154 19.51 10.95 2.45
N ASN A 155 20.20 11.61 1.52
CA ASN A 155 19.57 12.39 0.44
C ASN A 155 19.11 11.49 -0.70
N VAL A 156 17.93 11.78 -1.26
CA VAL A 156 17.39 11.07 -2.43
C VAL A 156 18.16 11.43 -3.69
N THR A 157 18.65 10.40 -4.40
CA THR A 157 19.39 10.53 -5.65
C THR A 157 18.58 10.01 -6.83
N HIS A 158 18.58 10.75 -7.94
CA HIS A 158 18.00 10.26 -9.19
C HIS A 158 18.91 9.16 -9.78
N PRO A 159 18.42 7.92 -9.98
CA PRO A 159 19.21 6.86 -10.59
C PRO A 159 19.71 7.25 -11.99
N LYS A 160 20.91 6.81 -12.36
CA LYS A 160 21.43 7.00 -13.72
C LYS A 160 20.98 5.84 -14.63
N PRO A 161 20.70 6.10 -15.92
CA PRO A 161 20.32 5.04 -16.86
C PRO A 161 21.30 3.86 -16.89
N ASP A 162 22.60 4.13 -16.83
CA ASP A 162 23.61 3.07 -16.85
C ASP A 162 23.63 2.21 -15.58
N GLN A 163 23.19 2.75 -14.44
CA GLN A 163 23.06 1.94 -13.21
C GLN A 163 21.97 0.89 -13.39
N LEU A 164 20.80 1.28 -13.89
CA LEU A 164 19.71 0.34 -14.18
C LEU A 164 20.13 -0.71 -15.21
N LYS A 165 20.82 -0.31 -16.28
CA LYS A 165 21.34 -1.25 -17.30
C LYS A 165 22.35 -2.23 -16.71
N ARG A 166 23.29 -1.77 -15.89
CA ARG A 166 24.30 -2.64 -15.27
C ARG A 166 23.73 -3.59 -14.23
N ALA A 167 22.63 -3.21 -13.57
CA ALA A 167 21.95 -4.06 -12.60
C ALA A 167 21.35 -5.32 -13.25
N LYS A 168 21.06 -5.30 -14.56
CA LYS A 168 20.47 -6.43 -15.31
C LYS A 168 19.24 -7.01 -14.59
N ILE A 169 18.34 -6.10 -14.23
CA ILE A 169 17.13 -6.40 -13.45
C ILE A 169 16.27 -7.41 -14.22
N ASP A 170 15.89 -8.49 -13.55
CA ASP A 170 14.78 -9.33 -14.01
C ASP A 170 13.49 -8.82 -13.34
N TYR A 171 12.59 -8.23 -14.12
CA TYR A 171 11.40 -7.58 -13.57
C TYR A 171 10.41 -8.55 -12.92
N PHE A 172 10.35 -9.80 -13.39
CA PHE A 172 9.54 -10.82 -12.77
C PHE A 172 10.07 -11.16 -11.37
N GLN A 173 11.38 -11.37 -11.23
CA GLN A 173 12.02 -11.63 -9.95
C GLN A 173 11.95 -10.42 -9.01
N LEU A 174 12.07 -9.21 -9.54
CA LEU A 174 11.94 -7.98 -8.76
C LEU A 174 10.54 -7.88 -8.17
N ILE A 175 9.49 -8.04 -8.99
CA ILE A 175 8.10 -8.00 -8.54
C ILE A 175 7.82 -9.12 -7.54
N GLN A 176 8.22 -10.35 -7.87
CA GLN A 176 8.02 -11.50 -6.99
C GLN A 176 8.69 -11.30 -5.62
N THR A 177 9.92 -10.82 -5.60
CA THR A 177 10.71 -10.71 -4.37
C THR A 177 10.29 -9.51 -3.53
N LYS A 178 10.01 -8.36 -4.16
CA LYS A 178 9.78 -7.11 -3.43
C LYS A 178 8.30 -6.84 -3.16
N PHE A 179 7.39 -7.18 -4.05
CA PHE A 179 6.00 -6.72 -3.99
C PHE A 179 5.03 -7.80 -3.51
N MET A 180 5.28 -9.07 -3.84
CA MET A 180 4.39 -10.17 -3.44
C MET A 180 4.58 -10.56 -1.98
N SER A 181 3.49 -10.70 -1.22
CA SER A 181 3.53 -11.25 0.14
C SER A 181 4.01 -12.70 0.15
N VAL A 182 4.46 -13.22 1.30
CA VAL A 182 4.92 -14.61 1.39
C VAL A 182 3.83 -15.57 0.91
N GLY A 183 2.59 -15.43 1.36
CA GLY A 183 1.45 -16.26 0.93
C GLY A 183 1.11 -16.18 -0.56
N HIS A 184 1.63 -15.18 -1.27
CA HIS A 184 1.44 -14.97 -2.71
C HIS A 184 2.72 -15.18 -3.53
N LEU A 185 3.77 -15.79 -2.96
CA LEU A 185 4.93 -16.29 -3.70
C LEU A 185 4.55 -17.53 -4.53
N VAL A 186 3.77 -17.26 -5.57
CA VAL A 186 3.22 -18.17 -6.56
C VAL A 186 3.56 -17.55 -7.94
N PRO A 187 4.40 -18.20 -8.77
CA PRO A 187 4.95 -17.61 -9.99
C PRO A 187 3.93 -16.98 -10.94
N GLN A 188 2.76 -17.59 -11.10
CA GLN A 188 1.71 -17.10 -11.98
C GLN A 188 1.24 -15.70 -11.60
N PHE A 189 1.08 -15.40 -10.31
CA PHE A 189 0.64 -14.08 -9.85
C PHE A 189 1.72 -13.01 -10.02
N SER A 190 2.99 -13.37 -9.84
CA SER A 190 4.11 -12.47 -10.15
C SER A 190 4.18 -12.18 -11.64
N ALA A 191 3.97 -13.17 -12.50
CA ALA A 191 3.96 -12.99 -13.96
C ALA A 191 2.81 -12.11 -14.43
N LEU A 192 1.59 -12.34 -13.92
CA LEU A 192 0.42 -11.50 -14.20
C LEU A 192 0.66 -10.04 -13.80
N THR A 193 1.21 -9.83 -12.60
CA THR A 193 1.53 -8.48 -12.11
C THR A 193 2.62 -7.84 -12.98
N THR A 194 3.65 -8.59 -13.37
CA THR A 194 4.71 -8.08 -14.26
C THR A 194 4.15 -7.61 -15.59
N ALA A 195 3.29 -8.42 -16.23
CA ALA A 195 2.65 -8.08 -17.49
C ALA A 195 1.70 -6.88 -17.37
N GLN A 196 0.94 -6.77 -16.26
CA GLN A 196 0.01 -5.67 -16.02
C GLN A 196 0.68 -4.28 -16.08
N TYR A 197 1.94 -4.19 -15.61
CA TYR A 197 2.71 -2.94 -15.61
C TYR A 197 3.58 -2.77 -16.87
N GLY A 198 3.30 -3.56 -17.92
CA GLY A 198 4.02 -3.52 -19.19
C GLY A 198 5.49 -3.86 -19.04
N LEU A 199 5.85 -4.67 -18.04
CA LEU A 199 7.19 -5.18 -17.84
C LEU A 199 7.26 -6.62 -18.36
N ASN A 200 8.45 -7.08 -18.73
CA ASN A 200 8.62 -8.42 -19.28
C ASN A 200 9.88 -9.12 -18.74
N SER A 201 9.84 -10.45 -18.71
CA SER A 201 10.93 -11.37 -18.40
C SER A 201 10.66 -12.72 -19.09
N PRO A 202 11.68 -13.53 -19.43
CA PRO A 202 11.48 -14.91 -19.90
C PRO A 202 10.54 -15.73 -19.02
N PHE A 203 10.48 -15.43 -17.71
CA PHE A 203 9.55 -16.09 -16.80
C PHE A 203 8.09 -15.70 -17.03
N VAL A 204 7.82 -14.48 -17.49
CA VAL A 204 6.46 -14.02 -17.80
C VAL A 204 5.86 -14.88 -18.91
N THR A 205 6.53 -14.97 -20.06
CA THR A 205 6.09 -15.82 -21.17
C THR A 205 5.94 -17.28 -20.73
N LYS A 206 6.91 -17.80 -19.96
CA LYS A 206 6.88 -19.18 -19.47
C LYS A 206 5.69 -19.48 -18.55
N PHE A 207 5.34 -18.57 -17.62
CA PHE A 207 4.30 -18.82 -16.63
C PHE A 207 2.90 -18.42 -17.09
N LEU A 208 2.79 -17.49 -18.04
CA LEU A 208 1.52 -17.11 -18.66
C LEU A 208 1.17 -17.97 -19.88
N ASP A 209 2.14 -18.72 -20.42
CA ASP A 209 2.01 -19.44 -21.70
C ASP A 209 1.48 -18.52 -22.82
N TYR A 210 1.94 -17.26 -22.79
CA TYR A 210 1.48 -16.18 -23.65
C TYR A 210 2.68 -15.30 -24.02
N ASP A 211 2.86 -15.07 -25.32
CA ASP A 211 3.88 -14.14 -25.80
C ASP A 211 3.38 -12.71 -25.62
N THR A 212 3.96 -12.01 -24.65
CA THR A 212 3.63 -10.61 -24.44
C THR A 212 4.21 -9.78 -25.57
N VAL A 213 3.40 -8.93 -26.21
CA VAL A 213 3.88 -7.93 -27.19
C VAL A 213 4.84 -6.88 -26.58
N VAL A 214 5.17 -7.00 -25.29
CA VAL A 214 6.06 -6.14 -24.52
C VAL A 214 7.51 -6.61 -24.72
N PRO A 215 8.43 -5.74 -25.19
CA PRO A 215 9.84 -6.10 -25.34
C PRO A 215 10.52 -6.45 -24.00
N TYR A 216 11.50 -7.35 -24.04
CA TYR A 216 12.25 -7.73 -22.85
C TYR A 216 13.10 -6.57 -22.32
N ASN A 217 12.93 -6.26 -21.04
CA ASN A 217 13.78 -5.33 -20.28
C ASN A 217 13.81 -3.87 -20.80
N GLU A 218 12.80 -3.43 -21.56
CA GLU A 218 12.68 -2.05 -22.00
C GLU A 218 11.88 -1.22 -21.00
N THR A 219 12.56 -0.63 -20.01
CA THR A 219 12.06 0.63 -19.42
C THR A 219 12.61 1.76 -20.26
N GLY A 220 11.75 2.51 -20.95
CA GLY A 220 12.19 3.50 -21.94
C GLY A 220 13.11 4.58 -21.36
N SER A 221 13.00 4.85 -20.05
CA SER A 221 13.88 5.75 -19.29
C SER A 221 13.88 5.42 -17.79
N VAL A 222 14.77 6.04 -17.02
CA VAL A 222 14.74 5.98 -15.54
C VAL A 222 13.40 6.51 -15.00
N THR A 223 12.87 7.57 -15.59
CA THR A 223 11.57 8.13 -15.21
C THR A 223 10.43 7.15 -15.47
N ASP A 224 10.46 6.43 -16.60
CA ASP A 224 9.48 5.37 -16.90
C ASP A 224 9.57 4.22 -15.88
N PHE A 225 10.79 3.77 -15.55
CA PHE A 225 11.00 2.79 -14.48
C PHE A 225 10.39 3.26 -13.15
N LEU A 226 10.75 4.47 -12.70
CA LEU A 226 10.29 5.03 -11.42
C LEU A 226 8.77 5.17 -11.38
N ASN A 227 8.17 5.70 -12.45
CA ASN A 227 6.71 5.87 -12.52
C ASN A 227 5.96 4.55 -12.49
N ARG A 228 6.44 3.52 -13.19
CA ARG A 228 5.77 2.20 -13.18
C ARG A 228 5.83 1.52 -11.82
N PHE A 229 6.97 1.62 -11.13
CA PHE A 229 7.10 1.02 -9.79
C PHE A 229 6.38 1.84 -8.72
N ASP A 230 6.30 3.15 -8.87
CA ASP A 230 5.43 4.00 -8.04
C ASP A 230 3.96 3.68 -8.28
N ASP A 231 3.53 3.54 -9.53
CA ASP A 231 2.16 3.13 -9.86
C ASP A 231 1.87 1.74 -9.29
N LEU A 232 2.76 0.76 -9.45
CA LEU A 232 2.61 -0.57 -8.85
C LEU A 232 2.48 -0.53 -7.33
N SER A 233 3.41 0.15 -6.66
CA SER A 233 3.42 0.27 -5.19
C SER A 233 2.19 1.02 -4.67
N GLY A 234 1.91 2.17 -5.28
CA GLY A 234 0.82 3.06 -4.91
C GLY A 234 -0.55 2.44 -5.16
N GLU A 235 -0.77 1.80 -6.31
CA GLU A 235 -2.04 1.14 -6.64
C GLU A 235 -2.29 -0.07 -5.74
N MET A 236 -1.28 -0.92 -5.52
CA MET A 236 -1.41 -2.14 -4.72
C MET A 236 -1.65 -1.84 -3.24
N ASP A 237 -0.91 -0.90 -2.65
CA ASP A 237 -0.91 -0.69 -1.20
C ASP A 237 -1.73 0.53 -0.74
N PHE A 238 -2.07 1.49 -1.60
CA PHE A 238 -2.74 2.74 -1.19
C PHE A 238 -3.97 3.08 -2.04
N VAL A 239 -3.81 3.43 -3.31
CA VAL A 239 -4.86 4.03 -4.15
C VAL A 239 -6.05 3.09 -4.31
N CYS A 240 -5.84 1.83 -4.67
CA CYS A 240 -6.96 0.97 -5.07
C CYS A 240 -7.82 0.50 -3.88
N GLY A 241 -7.21 0.25 -2.72
CA GLY A 241 -7.93 -0.01 -1.48
C GLY A 241 -8.79 1.20 -1.06
N THR A 242 -8.23 2.40 -1.11
CA THR A 242 -8.93 3.66 -0.79
C THR A 242 -10.09 3.92 -1.75
N GLN A 243 -9.90 3.71 -3.05
CA GLN A 243 -10.98 3.82 -4.05
C GLN A 243 -12.09 2.79 -3.84
N LEU A 244 -11.74 1.53 -3.55
CA LEU A 244 -12.72 0.49 -3.27
C LEU A 244 -13.57 0.84 -2.04
N PHE A 245 -12.92 1.33 -0.99
CA PHE A 245 -13.61 1.78 0.22
C PHE A 245 -14.55 2.95 -0.08
N ALA A 246 -14.10 3.96 -0.82
CA ALA A 246 -14.94 5.08 -1.26
C ALA A 246 -16.14 4.62 -2.10
N LYS A 247 -15.95 3.66 -3.00
CA LYS A 247 -17.01 3.06 -3.83
C LYS A 247 -18.05 2.33 -2.97
N LEU A 248 -17.63 1.59 -1.95
CA LEU A 248 -18.53 0.90 -1.03
C LEU A 248 -19.30 1.88 -0.13
N LEU A 249 -18.65 2.93 0.37
CA LEU A 249 -19.32 4.02 1.10
C LEU A 249 -20.38 4.70 0.22
N ALA A 250 -20.02 5.08 -1.00
CA ALA A 250 -20.91 5.79 -1.93
C ALA A 250 -22.10 4.93 -2.40
N ALA A 251 -22.03 3.61 -2.29
CA ALA A 251 -23.13 2.71 -2.61
C ALA A 251 -24.21 2.67 -1.51
N MET A 252 -23.92 3.17 -0.31
CA MET A 252 -24.89 3.23 0.78
C MET A 252 -25.93 4.33 0.51
N LYS A 253 -27.20 4.03 0.80
CA LYS A 253 -28.31 4.95 0.54
C LYS A 253 -28.11 6.24 1.34
N GLY A 254 -28.04 7.38 0.64
CA GLY A 254 -27.92 8.70 1.25
C GLY A 254 -26.49 9.11 1.63
N ALA A 255 -25.48 8.27 1.36
CA ALA A 255 -24.09 8.62 1.63
C ALA A 255 -23.62 9.79 0.76
N LYS A 256 -22.74 10.62 1.31
CA LYS A 256 -22.10 11.73 0.59
C LYS A 256 -20.60 11.51 0.62
N VAL A 257 -20.03 11.10 -0.50
CA VAL A 257 -18.59 10.85 -0.60
C VAL A 257 -17.99 11.88 -1.55
N GLN A 258 -16.91 12.55 -1.17
CA GLN A 258 -16.11 13.43 -2.02
C GLN A 258 -14.69 12.87 -2.10
N TYR A 259 -14.19 12.64 -3.31
CA TYR A 259 -12.86 12.05 -3.54
C TYR A 259 -11.85 13.09 -4.02
N TYR A 260 -10.61 13.08 -3.52
CA TYR A 260 -9.50 13.90 -4.03
C TYR A 260 -8.27 13.10 -4.49
N ASN A 261 -7.46 13.73 -5.34
CA ASN A 261 -6.08 13.35 -5.61
C ASN A 261 -5.18 14.60 -5.52
N PHE A 262 -4.20 14.59 -4.62
CA PHE A 262 -3.29 15.72 -4.40
C PHE A 262 -2.01 15.57 -5.22
N MET A 263 -1.63 16.62 -5.96
CA MET A 263 -0.60 16.54 -7.01
C MET A 263 0.69 17.30 -6.71
N HIS A 264 0.64 18.26 -5.77
CA HIS A 264 1.69 19.28 -5.67
C HIS A 264 2.90 18.81 -4.84
N LYS A 265 4.11 18.98 -5.40
CA LYS A 265 5.38 18.76 -4.70
C LYS A 265 5.87 20.10 -4.15
N THR A 266 6.07 20.19 -2.84
CA THR A 266 6.58 21.41 -2.18
C THR A 266 7.93 21.83 -2.74
N VAL A 267 8.06 23.06 -3.23
CA VAL A 267 9.26 23.59 -3.90
C VAL A 267 10.46 23.58 -2.94
N GLY A 268 10.27 24.08 -1.71
CA GLY A 268 11.32 24.15 -0.70
C GLY A 268 11.75 22.80 -0.11
N SER A 269 10.98 21.74 -0.34
CA SER A 269 11.34 20.40 0.14
C SER A 269 12.65 19.92 -0.48
N GLN A 270 13.51 19.32 0.36
CA GLN A 270 14.84 18.82 -0.01
C GLN A 270 14.78 17.65 -1.00
N PHE A 271 13.61 17.03 -1.18
CA PHE A 271 13.44 15.97 -2.17
C PHE A 271 13.51 16.54 -3.61
N PRO A 272 14.16 15.80 -4.54
CA PRO A 272 14.22 16.21 -5.94
C PRO A 272 12.83 16.36 -6.59
N ALA A 273 12.70 17.23 -7.59
CA ALA A 273 11.41 17.49 -8.25
C ALA A 273 10.73 16.23 -8.85
N TRP A 274 11.51 15.24 -9.30
CA TRP A 274 10.99 14.04 -9.96
C TRP A 274 10.21 13.10 -9.04
N VAL A 275 10.31 13.25 -7.70
CA VAL A 275 9.60 12.37 -6.76
C VAL A 275 8.09 12.66 -6.70
N GLY A 276 7.67 13.84 -7.16
CA GLY A 276 6.28 14.28 -7.13
C GLY A 276 5.69 14.45 -5.72
N ALA A 277 4.36 14.38 -5.62
CA ALA A 277 3.63 14.48 -4.35
C ALA A 277 3.60 13.11 -3.65
N MET A 278 4.55 12.90 -2.74
CA MET A 278 4.72 11.64 -2.03
C MET A 278 3.72 11.45 -0.89
N HIS A 279 3.56 10.20 -0.46
CA HIS A 279 2.69 9.80 0.66
C HIS A 279 2.85 10.72 1.87
N GLY A 280 1.74 11.33 2.31
CA GLY A 280 1.67 12.18 3.51
C GLY A 280 2.06 13.65 3.32
N TYR A 281 2.54 14.07 2.14
CA TYR A 281 2.98 15.46 1.93
C TYR A 281 1.81 16.45 1.83
N GLU A 282 0.58 15.98 1.62
CA GLU A 282 -0.60 16.84 1.67
C GLU A 282 -0.94 17.29 3.10
N ILE A 283 -0.43 16.59 4.12
CA ILE A 283 -0.63 16.92 5.54
C ILE A 283 -0.14 18.34 5.84
N GLU A 284 0.99 18.75 5.25
CA GLU A 284 1.54 20.10 5.41
C GLU A 284 0.53 21.20 5.08
N TYR A 285 -0.22 20.98 3.99
CA TYR A 285 -1.18 21.95 3.46
C TYR A 285 -2.50 21.91 4.25
N VAL A 286 -2.93 20.73 4.69
CA VAL A 286 -4.12 20.55 5.54
C VAL A 286 -3.94 21.22 6.91
N PHE A 287 -2.74 21.17 7.47
CA PHE A 287 -2.44 21.73 8.79
C PHE A 287 -1.83 23.14 8.77
N GLY A 288 -1.70 23.77 7.61
CA GLY A 288 -1.27 25.16 7.53
C GLY A 288 0.23 25.37 7.78
N MET A 289 1.09 24.38 7.50
CA MET A 289 2.55 24.53 7.64
C MET A 289 3.13 25.74 6.88
N PRO A 290 2.61 26.14 5.69
CA PRO A 290 3.01 27.39 5.02
C PRO A 290 2.77 28.69 5.82
N TYR A 291 2.01 28.63 6.92
CA TYR A 291 1.76 29.74 7.85
C TYR A 291 2.54 29.62 9.17
N SER A 292 3.18 28.47 9.43
CA SER A 292 3.96 28.24 10.64
C SER A 292 5.38 28.78 10.48
N SER A 293 5.75 29.78 11.28
CA SER A 293 7.13 30.29 11.33
C SER A 293 8.10 29.27 11.93
N GLU A 294 7.66 28.50 12.92
CA GLU A 294 8.46 27.45 13.56
C GLU A 294 8.79 26.32 12.59
N PHE A 295 7.81 25.86 11.81
CA PHE A 295 8.07 24.83 10.80
C PHE A 295 9.06 25.33 9.75
N GLN A 296 8.86 26.54 9.22
CA GLN A 296 9.74 27.11 8.21
C GLN A 296 11.17 27.34 8.71
N ALA A 297 11.34 27.70 9.98
CA ALA A 297 12.66 27.87 10.60
C ALA A 297 13.41 26.53 10.76
N ASN A 298 12.71 25.41 10.99
CA ASN A 298 13.32 24.11 11.28
C ASN A 298 13.42 23.18 10.06
N PHE A 299 12.58 23.36 9.04
CA PHE A 299 12.49 22.44 7.90
C PHE A 299 12.77 23.12 6.56
N TYR A 300 11.77 23.79 5.96
CA TYR A 300 11.90 24.51 4.70
C TYR A 300 10.81 25.57 4.50
N ASN A 301 11.09 26.53 3.63
CA ASN A 301 10.18 27.61 3.27
C ASN A 301 9.17 27.18 2.18
N PHE A 302 8.06 27.91 2.13
CA PHE A 302 7.00 27.75 1.13
C PHE A 302 6.85 29.01 0.30
N THR A 303 6.40 28.87 -0.95
CA THR A 303 6.06 30.02 -1.80
C THR A 303 4.71 30.64 -1.42
N GLU A 304 4.41 31.82 -1.95
CA GLU A 304 3.10 32.45 -1.76
C GLU A 304 1.97 31.62 -2.39
N GLU A 305 2.22 30.99 -3.54
CA GLU A 305 1.28 30.08 -4.18
C GLU A 305 1.01 28.84 -3.32
N GLU A 306 2.02 28.30 -2.64
CA GLU A 306 1.89 27.18 -1.72
C GLU A 306 1.10 27.55 -0.46
N ARG A 307 1.31 28.78 0.04
CA ARG A 307 0.47 29.35 1.11
C ARG A 307 -0.99 29.46 0.67
N ASN A 308 -1.26 29.91 -0.55
CA ASN A 308 -2.62 29.97 -1.11
C ASN A 308 -3.24 28.58 -1.33
N LEU A 309 -2.43 27.59 -1.75
CA LEU A 309 -2.85 26.19 -1.82
C LEU A 309 -3.26 25.66 -0.44
N SER A 310 -2.48 25.95 0.60
CA SER A 310 -2.81 25.56 1.97
C SER A 310 -4.10 26.22 2.47
N ALA A 311 -4.31 27.52 2.22
CA ALA A 311 -5.58 28.18 2.53
C ALA A 311 -6.77 27.49 1.84
N THR A 312 -6.58 27.08 0.59
CA THR A 312 -7.59 26.38 -0.20
C THR A 312 -7.90 25.00 0.38
N MET A 313 -6.88 24.22 0.73
CA MET A 313 -7.05 22.91 1.36
C MET A 313 -7.71 23.00 2.74
N MET A 314 -7.21 23.89 3.62
CA MET A 314 -7.82 24.14 4.93
C MET A 314 -9.30 24.53 4.79
N ARG A 315 -9.65 25.36 3.79
CA ARG A 315 -11.03 25.73 3.52
C ARG A 315 -11.89 24.54 3.12
N TYR A 316 -11.43 23.70 2.18
CA TYR A 316 -12.16 22.49 1.78
C TYR A 316 -12.39 21.55 2.96
N TRP A 317 -11.37 21.29 3.78
CA TRP A 317 -11.47 20.41 4.96
C TRP A 317 -12.42 20.99 6.01
N ALA A 318 -12.32 22.28 6.32
CA ALA A 318 -13.19 22.95 7.30
C ALA A 318 -14.65 23.04 6.83
N ASN A 319 -14.89 23.31 5.54
CA ASN A 319 -16.23 23.33 4.96
C ASN A 319 -16.88 21.94 5.01
N PHE A 320 -16.11 20.90 4.66
CA PHE A 320 -16.57 19.52 4.76
C PHE A 320 -16.88 19.14 6.21
N ALA A 321 -15.98 19.45 7.16
CA ALA A 321 -16.21 19.18 8.57
C ALA A 321 -17.48 19.86 9.13
N ARG A 322 -17.84 21.03 8.58
CA ARG A 322 -19.03 21.79 9.02
C ARG A 322 -20.34 21.30 8.41
N SER A 323 -20.32 20.84 7.16
CA SER A 323 -21.56 20.69 6.37
C SER A 323 -21.66 19.40 5.54
N GLY A 324 -20.62 18.57 5.53
CA GLY A 324 -20.51 17.41 4.65
C GLY A 324 -20.24 17.76 3.18
N ASN A 325 -19.96 19.03 2.87
CA ASN A 325 -19.63 19.49 1.51
C ASN A 325 -18.42 20.43 1.52
N ALA A 326 -17.30 19.97 0.94
CA ALA A 326 -16.06 20.73 0.86
C ALA A 326 -16.21 22.07 0.13
N SER A 327 -17.09 22.15 -0.87
CA SER A 327 -17.26 23.36 -1.68
C SER A 327 -18.34 24.32 -1.16
N MET A 328 -18.86 24.11 0.06
CA MET A 328 -19.90 24.97 0.64
C MET A 328 -19.37 25.82 1.79
N ASN A 329 -19.36 27.14 1.63
CA ASN A 329 -19.01 28.06 2.71
C ASN A 329 -20.13 28.15 3.77
N PRO A 330 -19.82 28.61 5.00
CA PRO A 330 -20.82 28.76 6.06
C PRO A 330 -21.99 29.69 5.71
N ASN A 331 -21.79 30.66 4.82
CA ASN A 331 -22.82 31.59 4.35
C ASN A 331 -23.64 31.04 3.16
N GLY A 332 -23.45 29.77 2.79
CA GLY A 332 -24.13 29.13 1.66
C GLY A 332 -23.53 29.47 0.29
N SER A 333 -22.47 30.27 0.21
CA SER A 333 -21.79 30.53 -1.07
C SER A 333 -20.89 29.36 -1.47
N HIS A 334 -20.72 29.17 -2.77
CA HIS A 334 -19.90 28.10 -3.30
C HIS A 334 -18.40 28.49 -3.28
N PHE A 335 -17.54 27.58 -2.82
CA PHE A 335 -16.08 27.74 -2.80
C PHE A 335 -15.41 26.87 -3.86
N GLY A 336 -14.67 27.49 -4.77
CA GLY A 336 -13.98 26.80 -5.85
C GLY A 336 -14.93 26.11 -6.84
N PRO A 337 -14.40 25.21 -7.69
CA PRO A 337 -15.22 24.37 -8.57
C PRO A 337 -16.16 23.48 -7.76
N SER A 338 -17.33 23.16 -8.31
CA SER A 338 -18.26 22.19 -7.70
C SER A 338 -17.60 20.83 -7.58
N TRP A 339 -17.37 20.40 -6.34
CA TRP A 339 -16.81 19.09 -6.03
C TRP A 339 -17.94 18.05 -5.99
N PRO A 340 -18.07 17.23 -7.05
CA PRO A 340 -19.20 16.33 -7.19
C PRO A 340 -19.10 15.18 -6.17
N LEU A 341 -20.26 14.61 -5.84
CA LEU A 341 -20.30 13.36 -5.10
C LEU A 341 -19.70 12.22 -5.93
N TYR A 342 -18.81 11.47 -5.30
CA TYR A 342 -18.23 10.24 -5.81
C TYR A 342 -19.32 9.17 -5.94
N ASN A 343 -19.26 8.38 -7.01
CA ASN A 343 -20.08 7.19 -7.18
C ASN A 343 -19.33 6.16 -8.03
N GLY A 344 -19.76 4.91 -7.97
CA GLY A 344 -19.08 3.80 -8.64
C GLY A 344 -19.08 3.86 -10.17
N THR A 345 -19.95 4.66 -10.79
CA THR A 345 -20.10 4.74 -12.25
C THR A 345 -19.24 5.85 -12.86
N SER A 346 -19.35 7.08 -12.37
CA SER A 346 -18.61 8.22 -12.90
C SER A 346 -17.23 8.39 -12.25
N GLN A 347 -17.05 7.90 -11.01
CA GLN A 347 -15.81 7.96 -10.23
C GLN A 347 -15.12 9.33 -10.32
N LYS A 348 -15.93 10.40 -10.21
CA LYS A 348 -15.43 11.77 -10.30
C LYS A 348 -14.66 12.12 -9.03
N TYR A 349 -13.51 12.78 -9.19
CA TYR A 349 -12.69 13.24 -8.09
C TYR A 349 -12.14 14.65 -8.35
N MET A 350 -11.79 15.36 -7.29
CA MET A 350 -11.09 16.64 -7.35
C MET A 350 -9.60 16.39 -7.40
N GLU A 351 -8.96 16.76 -8.52
CA GLU A 351 -7.51 16.91 -8.57
C GLU A 351 -7.14 18.26 -7.95
N ILE A 352 -6.30 18.23 -6.92
CA ILE A 352 -5.83 19.40 -6.18
C ILE A 352 -4.35 19.61 -6.50
N ASP A 353 -4.05 20.70 -7.19
CA ASP A 353 -2.70 21.10 -7.58
C ASP A 353 -2.49 22.60 -7.28
N LEU A 354 -1.25 23.09 -7.35
CA LEU A 354 -0.82 24.43 -6.95
C LEU A 354 -1.67 25.56 -7.56
N LYS A 355 -1.89 25.50 -8.88
CA LYS A 355 -2.53 26.61 -9.62
C LYS A 355 -4.02 26.42 -9.83
N LYS A 356 -4.50 25.18 -9.93
CA LYS A 356 -5.87 24.88 -10.35
C LYS A 356 -6.38 23.59 -9.74
N GLN A 357 -7.62 23.61 -9.30
CA GLN A 357 -8.39 22.45 -8.89
C GLN A 357 -9.30 22.04 -10.03
N LYS A 358 -9.31 20.75 -10.38
CA LYS A 358 -10.01 20.25 -11.57
C LYS A 358 -10.80 18.99 -11.26
N ILE A 359 -11.97 18.85 -11.86
CA ILE A 359 -12.71 17.58 -11.80
C ILE A 359 -12.17 16.63 -12.86
N LYS A 360 -11.70 15.48 -12.41
CA LYS A 360 -11.31 14.33 -13.24
C LYS A 360 -12.19 13.13 -12.91
N HIS A 361 -12.00 12.04 -13.63
CA HIS A 361 -12.77 10.81 -13.47
C HIS A 361 -11.85 9.59 -13.58
N ARG A 362 -12.24 8.49 -12.94
CA ARG A 362 -11.60 7.17 -13.08
C ARG A 362 -10.09 7.20 -12.82
N LEU A 363 -9.72 7.66 -11.63
CA LEU A 363 -8.32 7.67 -11.16
C LEU A 363 -7.76 6.24 -11.24
N ARG A 364 -6.63 6.03 -11.94
CA ARG A 364 -5.93 4.73 -12.01
C ARG A 364 -6.84 3.53 -12.41
N ASP A 365 -7.83 3.76 -13.27
CA ASP A 365 -8.90 2.79 -13.61
C ASP A 365 -8.39 1.38 -13.95
N LYS A 366 -7.36 1.29 -14.82
CA LYS A 366 -6.78 0.01 -15.26
C LYS A 366 -6.12 -0.74 -14.10
N GLY A 367 -5.31 -0.05 -13.30
CA GLY A 367 -4.61 -0.61 -12.15
C GLY A 367 -5.59 -1.05 -11.05
N CYS A 368 -6.57 -0.23 -10.74
CA CYS A 368 -7.55 -0.56 -9.72
C CYS A 368 -8.58 -1.60 -10.14
N THR A 369 -8.91 -1.70 -11.44
CA THR A 369 -9.65 -2.86 -11.95
C THR A 369 -8.85 -4.15 -11.77
N PHE A 370 -7.54 -4.11 -12.04
CA PHE A 370 -6.68 -5.27 -11.83
C PHE A 370 -6.61 -5.69 -10.35
N TRP A 371 -6.27 -4.77 -9.44
CA TRP A 371 -6.08 -5.09 -8.02
C TRP A 371 -7.38 -5.35 -7.26
N ASN A 372 -8.48 -4.66 -7.59
CA ASN A 372 -9.74 -4.84 -6.88
C ASN A 372 -10.58 -5.98 -7.45
N ASP A 373 -10.54 -6.25 -8.76
CA ASP A 373 -11.45 -7.22 -9.38
C ASP A 373 -10.73 -8.46 -9.91
N ILE A 374 -9.73 -8.29 -10.78
CA ILE A 374 -9.10 -9.40 -11.52
C ILE A 374 -8.21 -10.25 -10.61
N PHE A 375 -7.22 -9.64 -9.96
CA PHE A 375 -6.24 -10.31 -9.11
C PHE A 375 -6.91 -11.14 -7.99
N PRO A 376 -7.81 -10.59 -7.15
CA PRO A 376 -8.45 -11.36 -6.08
C PRO A 376 -9.38 -12.46 -6.61
N SER A 377 -9.98 -12.29 -7.79
CA SER A 377 -10.79 -13.35 -8.43
C SER A 377 -9.91 -14.53 -8.84
N LEU A 378 -8.78 -14.26 -9.50
CA LEU A 378 -7.81 -15.27 -9.88
C LEU A 378 -7.20 -15.97 -8.66
N ALA A 379 -6.88 -15.23 -7.60
CA ALA A 379 -6.39 -15.79 -6.33
C ALA A 379 -7.37 -16.81 -5.73
N ARG A 380 -8.67 -16.49 -5.73
CA ARG A 380 -9.71 -17.40 -5.23
C ARG A 380 -9.90 -18.62 -6.11
N ILE A 381 -9.87 -18.46 -7.44
CA ILE A 381 -9.95 -19.58 -8.38
C ILE A 381 -8.74 -20.50 -8.17
N TYR A 382 -7.53 -19.94 -8.14
CA TYR A 382 -6.30 -20.69 -7.90
C TYR A 382 -6.38 -21.49 -6.61
N MET A 383 -6.74 -20.85 -5.50
CA MET A 383 -6.89 -21.51 -4.21
C MET A 383 -7.93 -22.64 -4.26
N LYS A 384 -9.07 -22.40 -4.92
CA LYS A 384 -10.10 -23.42 -5.12
C LYS A 384 -9.65 -24.61 -5.95
N MET A 385 -8.68 -24.43 -6.84
CA MET A 385 -8.14 -25.52 -7.66
C MET A 385 -7.01 -26.28 -6.96
N THR A 386 -6.26 -25.64 -6.06
CA THR A 386 -5.05 -26.23 -5.47
C THR A 386 -5.25 -26.82 -4.07
N ILE A 387 -6.20 -26.32 -3.27
CA ILE A 387 -6.45 -26.78 -1.89
C ILE A 387 -7.35 -28.04 -1.77
N PRO A 388 -8.39 -28.28 -2.59
CA PRO A 388 -9.29 -29.43 -2.36
C PRO A 388 -8.60 -30.78 -2.61
N CYS A 389 -7.46 -30.79 -3.31
CA CYS A 389 -6.65 -32.01 -3.49
C CYS A 389 -5.80 -32.41 -2.26
N ARG A 390 -5.79 -31.66 -1.14
CA ARG A 390 -4.89 -31.97 -0.01
C ARG A 390 -5.53 -32.19 1.36
N LEU A 391 -6.74 -31.72 1.63
CA LEU A 391 -7.17 -31.57 3.04
C LEU A 391 -8.62 -31.97 3.38
N GLY A 392 -9.38 -32.59 2.47
CA GLY A 392 -10.69 -33.16 2.84
C GLY A 392 -11.65 -32.19 3.54
N TRP A 393 -11.63 -30.90 3.17
CA TRP A 393 -12.50 -29.90 3.79
C TRP A 393 -13.94 -30.12 3.33
N ASN A 394 -14.84 -30.43 4.27
CA ASN A 394 -16.28 -30.54 4.01
C ASN A 394 -16.93 -29.17 3.73
N GLU A 395 -16.30 -28.06 4.12
CA GLU A 395 -16.73 -26.69 3.84
C GLU A 395 -15.54 -25.74 3.62
N TRP A 396 -15.67 -24.80 2.67
CA TRP A 396 -14.65 -23.79 2.38
C TRP A 396 -14.62 -22.71 3.47
N PRO A 397 -13.43 -22.31 3.97
CA PRO A 397 -13.36 -21.21 4.93
C PRO A 397 -13.90 -19.92 4.30
N LYS A 398 -14.75 -19.20 5.05
CA LYS A 398 -15.29 -17.91 4.63
C LYS A 398 -14.16 -16.88 4.53
N LEU A 399 -13.64 -16.66 3.33
CA LEU A 399 -12.59 -15.70 3.06
C LEU A 399 -13.16 -14.29 2.91
N CYS A 400 -12.60 -13.33 3.64
CA CYS A 400 -12.96 -11.93 3.49
C CYS A 400 -12.70 -11.43 2.06
N PRO A 401 -13.69 -10.81 1.39
CA PRO A 401 -13.47 -10.13 0.11
C PRO A 401 -12.36 -9.09 0.23
N HIS A 402 -11.45 -9.06 -0.74
CA HIS A 402 -10.33 -8.11 -0.85
C HIS A 402 -9.32 -8.07 0.32
N LEU A 403 -9.45 -8.96 1.32
CA LEU A 403 -8.37 -9.21 2.27
C LEU A 403 -7.43 -10.27 1.69
N GLU A 404 -6.13 -10.01 1.77
CA GLU A 404 -5.10 -10.95 1.32
C GLU A 404 -5.13 -12.23 2.19
N PHE A 405 -5.00 -13.40 1.56
CA PHE A 405 -4.98 -14.71 2.21
C PHE A 405 -3.88 -15.59 1.60
N ASP A 406 -3.33 -16.53 2.37
CA ASP A 406 -2.23 -17.36 1.84
C ASP A 406 -2.75 -18.37 0.81
N LEU A 407 -2.12 -18.41 -0.38
CA LEU A 407 -2.49 -19.32 -1.47
C LEU A 407 -1.97 -20.75 -1.27
N TYR A 408 -1.19 -20.97 -0.23
CA TYR A 408 -0.60 -22.24 0.18
C TYR A 408 -0.26 -22.18 1.67
N ASP A 409 0.15 -23.30 2.25
CA ASP A 409 0.54 -23.34 3.67
C ASP A 409 1.90 -22.68 3.88
N VAL A 410 1.93 -21.58 4.62
CA VAL A 410 3.13 -20.79 4.90
C VAL A 410 3.76 -21.30 6.18
N GLU A 411 5.07 -21.54 6.15
CA GLU A 411 5.79 -22.01 7.33
C GLU A 411 5.67 -21.01 8.51
N PRO A 412 5.54 -21.50 9.76
CA PRO A 412 5.46 -20.65 10.93
C PRO A 412 6.65 -19.68 11.01
N LEU A 413 6.36 -18.41 11.30
CA LEU A 413 7.39 -17.36 11.35
C LEU A 413 8.42 -17.63 12.47
N GLU A 414 7.97 -18.23 13.57
CA GLU A 414 8.83 -18.57 14.72
C GLU A 414 9.99 -19.52 14.36
N ASN A 415 9.87 -20.30 13.27
CA ASN A 415 10.95 -21.19 12.79
C ASN A 415 12.17 -20.41 12.27
N PHE A 416 12.01 -19.12 11.98
CA PHE A 416 13.02 -18.24 11.41
C PHE A 416 13.56 -17.21 12.41
N VAL A 417 13.15 -17.33 13.68
CA VAL A 417 13.71 -16.56 14.78
C VAL A 417 14.92 -17.31 15.32
N HIS A 418 16.08 -16.64 15.32
CA HIS A 418 17.38 -17.18 15.70
C HIS A 418 17.91 -16.59 17.00
#